data_AF-A0A377WU67-F1
#
_entry.id   AF-A0A377WU67-F1
#
_cell.length_a   1.000
_cell.length_b   1.000
_cell.length_c   1.000
_cell.angle_alpha   90.00
_cell.angle_beta   90.00
_cell.angle_gamma   90.00
#
_symmetry.space_group_name_H-M   'P 1'
#
loop_
_entity.id
_entity.type
_entity.pdbx_description
1 polymer ?
#
loop_
_entity_poly.entity_id
_entity_poly.type
_entity_poly.pdbx_seq_one_letter_code
_entity_poly.pdbx_strand_id
1 'polypeptide(L)'
;MVVAVNKIDKPEADPDRVKNELSQYGILPEEWGGESQFVHVSAKAGTGIDDLLDAILLQAEVLELKAVRNGMASGAVIESFLDKGRGPVATVLVREGTLHKGDIVLCGFEYGRVRAMRDELGREVLEAGPSIPVEILGLSGVPAAGDEVTVVRDEKKAREVALYRQGKFREVKLARQQKSKLENMFANMTEGEVHEVNIVLKADVQGSVEAISDSLLKLSTDEVKVKIIGSGVGGITETDATLAAASKRDSGWLQRSCRCLCA
;
A
#
# COMPACT_ATOMS: atom_id res chain seq x y z
N MET A 1 19.60 -4.46 13.68
CA MET A 1 18.37 -3.62 13.70
C MET A 1 18.73 -2.34 14.43
N VAL A 2 18.30 -1.17 13.95
CA VAL A 2 18.61 0.12 14.58
C VAL A 2 17.33 0.72 15.16
N VAL A 3 17.39 1.16 16.42
CA VAL A 3 16.28 1.75 17.18
C VAL A 3 16.63 3.19 17.54
N ALA A 4 15.78 4.14 17.15
CA ALA A 4 15.91 5.54 17.54
C ALA A 4 14.98 5.87 18.71
N VAL A 5 15.55 6.18 19.87
CA VAL A 5 14.79 6.68 21.04
C VAL A 5 14.58 8.18 20.86
N ASN A 6 13.38 8.55 20.45
CA ASN A 6 13.04 9.93 20.12
C ASN A 6 12.58 10.74 21.36
N LYS A 7 12.59 12.08 21.23
CA LYS A 7 12.12 13.08 22.20
C LYS A 7 13.01 13.26 23.43
N ILE A 8 14.33 13.09 23.29
CA ILE A 8 15.30 13.33 24.37
C ILE A 8 15.40 14.81 24.80
N ASP A 9 14.81 15.72 24.02
CA ASP A 9 14.71 17.14 24.37
C ASP A 9 13.76 17.43 25.54
N LYS A 10 12.90 16.46 25.89
CA LYS A 10 11.93 16.63 26.97
C LYS A 10 12.55 16.33 28.34
N PRO A 11 12.34 17.17 29.37
CA PRO A 11 12.85 16.93 30.70
C PRO A 11 12.23 15.68 31.36
N GLU A 12 11.03 15.29 30.95
CA GLU A 12 10.36 14.06 31.40
C GLU A 12 10.76 12.80 30.62
N ALA A 13 11.62 12.91 29.59
CA ALA A 13 12.03 11.76 28.81
C ALA A 13 13.00 10.87 29.60
N ASP A 14 12.70 9.58 29.62
CA ASP A 14 13.54 8.55 30.24
C ASP A 14 13.87 7.48 29.19
N PRO A 15 15.04 7.58 28.52
CA PRO A 15 15.46 6.61 27.53
C PRO A 15 15.74 5.21 28.08
N ASP A 16 16.21 5.13 29.33
CA ASP A 16 16.52 3.85 29.97
C ASP A 16 15.25 3.05 30.24
N ARG A 17 14.15 3.73 30.55
CA ARG A 17 12.83 3.10 30.62
C ARG A 17 12.42 2.47 29.28
N VAL A 18 12.65 3.15 28.16
CA VAL A 18 12.32 2.61 26.81
C VAL A 18 13.16 1.37 26.50
N LYS A 19 14.47 1.39 26.81
CA LYS A 19 15.35 0.21 26.69
C LYS A 19 14.84 -0.97 27.53
N ASN A 20 14.46 -0.71 28.79
CA ASN A 20 13.92 -1.73 29.69
C ASN A 20 12.61 -2.33 29.15
N GLU A 21 11.66 -1.51 28.70
CA GLU A 21 10.38 -1.99 28.16
C GLU A 21 10.57 -2.80 26.87
N LEU A 22 11.46 -2.37 25.97
CA LEU A 22 11.75 -3.09 24.72
C LEU A 22 12.49 -4.41 24.94
N SER A 23 13.31 -4.51 25.99
CA SER A 23 13.98 -5.77 26.34
C SER A 23 13.00 -6.91 26.68
N GLN A 24 11.82 -6.58 27.21
CA GLN A 24 10.75 -7.54 27.48
C GLN A 24 10.18 -8.18 26.19
N TYR A 25 10.31 -7.49 25.06
CA TYR A 25 9.92 -7.99 23.73
C TYR A 25 11.09 -8.65 22.99
N GLY A 26 12.23 -8.86 23.66
CA GLY A 26 13.43 -9.48 23.08
C GLY A 26 14.29 -8.51 22.26
N ILE A 27 14.05 -7.21 22.33
CA ILE A 27 14.87 -6.19 21.67
C ILE A 27 15.92 -5.69 22.66
N LEU A 28 17.09 -6.32 22.63
CA LEU A 28 18.18 -6.08 23.58
C LEU A 28 19.20 -5.07 23.00
N PRO A 29 19.57 -4.03 23.77
CA PRO A 29 20.63 -3.09 23.39
C PRO A 29 22.00 -3.77 23.31
N GLU A 30 22.87 -3.29 22.42
CA GLU A 30 24.28 -3.72 22.34
C GLU A 30 25.03 -3.54 23.68
N GLU A 31 24.72 -2.48 24.42
CA GLU A 31 25.29 -2.21 25.76
C GLU A 31 25.05 -3.36 26.76
N TRP A 32 23.97 -4.14 26.57
CA TRP A 32 23.60 -5.27 27.42
C TRP A 32 23.93 -6.61 26.75
N GLY A 33 24.78 -6.60 25.71
CA GLY A 33 25.17 -7.79 24.95
C GLY A 33 24.14 -8.24 23.93
N GLY A 34 23.21 -7.36 23.51
CA GLY A 34 22.28 -7.61 22.41
C GLY A 34 22.85 -7.26 21.04
N GLU A 35 21.99 -7.33 20.01
CA GLU A 35 22.33 -7.06 18.59
C GLU A 35 21.70 -5.75 18.06
N SER A 36 20.93 -5.04 18.88
CA SER A 36 20.20 -3.84 18.45
C SER A 36 20.91 -2.57 18.91
N GLN A 37 21.18 -1.67 17.95
CA GLN A 37 21.75 -0.36 18.22
C GLN A 37 20.67 0.60 18.67
N PHE A 38 20.87 1.26 19.82
CA PHE A 38 19.96 2.26 20.36
C PHE A 38 20.59 3.64 20.25
N VAL A 39 19.98 4.52 19.45
CA VAL A 39 20.45 5.89 19.25
C VAL A 39 19.46 6.87 19.84
N HIS A 40 19.97 7.83 20.62
CA HIS A 40 19.17 8.85 21.28
C HIS A 40 19.02 10.06 20.38
N VAL A 41 17.79 10.41 20.01
CA VAL A 41 17.53 11.50 19.06
C VAL A 41 16.46 12.46 19.54
N SER A 42 16.55 13.71 19.11
CA SER A 42 15.42 14.64 19.11
C SER A 42 15.07 15.00 17.68
N ALA A 43 13.98 14.43 17.16
CA ALA A 43 13.49 14.77 15.83
C ALA A 43 13.01 16.23 15.70
N LYS A 44 12.80 16.93 16.82
CA LYS A 44 12.37 18.34 16.83
C LYS A 44 13.57 19.29 16.89
N ALA A 45 14.55 19.01 17.75
CA ALA A 45 15.75 19.84 17.88
C ALA A 45 16.83 19.47 16.84
N GLY A 46 16.71 18.31 16.19
CA GLY A 46 17.69 17.78 15.25
C GLY A 46 18.90 17.11 15.91
N THR A 47 18.89 16.93 17.23
CA THR A 47 20.01 16.34 17.98
C THR A 47 20.10 14.83 17.77
N GLY A 48 21.30 14.28 17.60
CA GLY A 48 21.55 12.83 17.47
C GLY A 48 21.22 12.23 16.11
N ILE A 49 20.87 13.06 15.11
CA ILE A 49 20.58 12.57 13.75
C ILE A 49 21.85 12.04 13.07
N ASP A 50 23.00 12.70 13.29
CA ASP A 50 24.28 12.25 12.75
C ASP A 50 24.65 10.88 13.31
N ASP A 51 24.51 10.67 14.63
CA ASP A 51 24.74 9.38 15.27
C ASP A 51 23.80 8.28 14.71
N LEU A 52 22.56 8.64 14.39
CA LEU A 52 21.59 7.71 13.81
C LEU A 52 21.98 7.34 12.37
N LEU A 53 22.46 8.32 11.60
CA LEU A 53 22.94 8.09 10.24
C LEU A 53 24.15 7.15 10.25
N ASP A 54 25.12 7.38 11.14
CA ASP A 54 26.30 6.54 11.29
C ASP A 54 25.92 5.11 11.70
N ALA A 55 24.98 4.94 12.62
CA ALA A 55 24.45 3.63 13.01
C ALA A 55 23.80 2.88 11.83
N ILE A 56 23.02 3.58 10.99
CA ILE A 56 22.40 2.99 9.79
C ILE A 56 23.47 2.57 8.77
N LEU A 57 24.48 3.41 8.53
CA LEU A 57 25.58 3.11 7.61
C LEU A 57 26.39 1.90 8.10
N LEU A 58 26.77 1.89 9.37
CA LEU A 58 27.50 0.77 9.98
C LEU A 58 26.70 -0.52 9.88
N GLN A 59 25.40 -0.48 10.20
CA GLN A 59 24.53 -1.64 10.10
C GLN A 59 24.42 -2.16 8.66
N ALA A 60 24.37 -1.28 7.66
CA ALA A 60 24.32 -1.65 6.25
C ALA A 60 25.64 -2.30 5.77
N GLU A 61 26.79 -1.81 6.24
CA GLU A 61 28.10 -2.42 5.96
C GLU A 61 28.22 -3.82 6.57
N VAL A 62 27.81 -3.99 7.83
CA VAL A 62 27.83 -5.30 8.52
C VAL A 62 26.95 -6.33 7.80
N LEU A 63 25.82 -5.92 7.23
CA LEU A 63 24.92 -6.80 6.49
C LEU A 63 25.39 -7.13 5.05
N GLU A 64 26.46 -6.49 4.56
CA GLU A 64 26.99 -6.64 3.20
C GLU A 64 25.90 -6.61 2.10
N LEU A 65 25.02 -5.62 2.14
CA LEU A 65 23.91 -5.53 1.19
C LEU A 65 24.42 -5.45 -0.26
N LYS A 66 23.97 -6.40 -1.11
CA LYS A 66 24.38 -6.53 -2.52
C LYS A 66 23.17 -6.33 -3.43
N ALA A 67 23.39 -5.66 -4.55
CA ALA A 67 22.39 -5.51 -5.60
C ALA A 67 23.05 -5.61 -6.98
N VAL A 68 22.37 -6.29 -7.91
CA VAL A 68 22.81 -6.36 -9.30
C VAL A 68 22.46 -5.04 -9.96
N ARG A 69 23.46 -4.31 -10.49
CA ARG A 69 23.21 -3.07 -11.25
C ARG A 69 22.82 -3.35 -12.71
N ASN A 70 23.51 -4.29 -13.36
CA ASN A 70 23.31 -4.53 -14.79
C ASN A 70 22.37 -5.71 -15.00
N GLY A 71 21.23 -5.49 -15.66
CA GLY A 71 20.29 -6.56 -15.97
C GLY A 71 18.86 -6.06 -16.13
N MET A 72 17.93 -7.00 -16.21
CA MET A 72 16.49 -6.70 -16.21
C MET A 72 16.11 -6.20 -14.82
N ALA A 73 15.37 -5.09 -14.77
CA ALA A 73 14.96 -4.54 -13.49
C ALA A 73 13.87 -5.38 -12.82
N SER A 74 13.99 -5.52 -11.50
CA SER A 74 12.97 -6.08 -10.62
C SER A 74 12.79 -5.16 -9.41
N GLY A 75 11.60 -5.15 -8.84
CA GLY A 75 11.27 -4.23 -7.76
C GLY A 75 9.93 -4.51 -7.11
N ALA A 76 9.51 -3.59 -6.25
CA ALA A 76 8.20 -3.65 -5.61
C ALA A 76 7.50 -2.30 -5.73
N VAL A 77 6.18 -2.32 -5.88
CA VAL A 77 5.36 -1.11 -5.82
C VAL A 77 5.30 -0.62 -4.37
N ILE A 78 5.69 0.63 -4.14
CA ILE A 78 5.49 1.31 -2.86
C ILE A 78 4.06 1.83 -2.79
N GLU A 79 3.65 2.59 -3.80
CA GLU A 79 2.35 3.26 -3.84
C GLU A 79 1.89 3.41 -5.29
N SER A 80 0.58 3.51 -5.49
CA SER A 80 -0.01 3.71 -6.80
C SER A 80 -1.26 4.59 -6.72
N PHE A 81 -1.46 5.42 -7.75
CA PHE A 81 -2.57 6.36 -7.81
C PHE A 81 -2.96 6.67 -9.26
N LEU A 82 -4.09 7.34 -9.43
CA LEU A 82 -4.61 7.74 -10.74
C LEU A 82 -4.52 9.26 -10.90
N ASP A 83 -3.66 9.71 -11.80
CA ASP A 83 -3.50 11.13 -12.12
C ASP A 83 -4.44 11.58 -13.25
N LYS A 84 -5.12 12.71 -13.02
CA LYS A 84 -6.03 13.33 -14.00
C LYS A 84 -5.23 14.00 -15.12
N GLY A 85 -4.82 13.21 -16.10
CA GLY A 85 -4.17 13.68 -17.32
C GLY A 85 -2.98 12.80 -17.72
N ARG A 86 -2.24 12.29 -16.72
CA ARG A 86 -1.10 11.39 -16.96
C ARG A 86 -1.51 9.92 -17.00
N GLY A 87 -2.68 9.59 -16.42
CA GLY A 87 -3.19 8.22 -16.34
C GLY A 87 -2.72 7.51 -15.06
N PRO A 88 -2.69 6.17 -15.04
CA PRO A 88 -2.26 5.42 -13.87
C PRO A 88 -0.75 5.57 -13.64
N VAL A 89 -0.39 5.81 -12.38
CA VAL A 89 0.96 6.07 -11.93
C VAL A 89 1.28 5.12 -10.77
N ALA A 90 2.53 4.65 -10.70
CA ALA A 90 2.99 3.85 -9.59
C ALA A 90 4.42 4.25 -9.20
N THR A 91 4.68 4.38 -7.91
CA THR A 91 6.01 4.55 -7.34
C THR A 91 6.59 3.16 -7.09
N VAL A 92 7.69 2.85 -7.76
CA VAL A 92 8.33 1.53 -7.72
C VAL A 92 9.72 1.67 -7.12
N LEU A 93 10.03 0.83 -6.12
CA LEU A 93 11.39 0.68 -5.61
C LEU A 93 12.12 -0.38 -6.43
N VAL A 94 13.13 0.04 -7.19
CA VAL A 94 13.97 -0.89 -7.94
C VAL A 94 14.91 -1.61 -6.97
N ARG A 95 14.89 -2.95 -6.96
CA ARG A 95 15.73 -3.79 -6.08
C ARG A 95 16.94 -4.35 -6.83
N GLU A 96 16.73 -4.78 -8.07
CA GLU A 96 17.76 -5.33 -8.94
C GLU A 96 17.65 -4.75 -10.34
N GLY A 97 18.77 -4.72 -11.06
CA GLY A 97 18.88 -4.20 -12.42
C GLY A 97 18.76 -2.67 -12.50
N THR A 98 18.63 -2.19 -13.73
CA THR A 98 18.37 -0.78 -14.03
C THR A 98 17.11 -0.70 -14.88
N LEU A 99 16.14 0.06 -14.40
CA LEU A 99 14.89 0.31 -15.12
C LEU A 99 15.10 1.48 -16.08
N HIS A 100 14.71 1.32 -17.35
CA HIS A 100 14.85 2.35 -18.36
C HIS A 100 13.49 2.81 -18.89
N LYS A 101 13.46 4.07 -19.37
CA LYS A 101 12.32 4.56 -20.14
C LYS A 101 12.18 3.73 -21.42
N GLY A 102 10.97 3.23 -21.67
CA GLY A 102 10.67 2.35 -22.80
C GLY A 102 10.68 0.87 -22.48
N ASP A 103 11.15 0.47 -21.28
CA ASP A 103 11.06 -0.91 -20.83
C ASP A 103 9.60 -1.34 -20.69
N ILE A 104 9.36 -2.63 -20.94
CA ILE A 104 8.05 -3.25 -20.74
C ILE A 104 8.06 -3.85 -19.34
N VAL A 105 7.10 -3.42 -18.53
CA VAL A 105 6.96 -3.84 -17.14
C VAL A 105 5.69 -4.66 -16.97
N LEU A 106 5.81 -5.70 -16.15
CA LEU A 106 4.71 -6.48 -15.62
C LEU A 106 4.65 -6.22 -14.12
N CYS A 107 3.50 -5.80 -13.61
CA CYS A 107 3.28 -5.47 -12.22
C CYS A 107 1.98 -6.12 -11.75
N GLY A 108 2.08 -7.21 -10.98
CA GLY A 108 0.90 -7.99 -10.59
C GLY A 108 0.10 -8.48 -11.80
N PHE A 109 -1.13 -7.96 -11.96
CA PHE A 109 -2.03 -8.20 -13.11
C PHE A 109 -2.06 -7.03 -14.12
N GLU A 110 -1.30 -5.97 -13.86
CA GLU A 110 -1.15 -4.83 -14.77
C GLU A 110 0.13 -4.96 -15.59
N TYR A 111 0.13 -4.43 -16.80
CA TYR A 111 1.29 -4.44 -17.67
C TYR A 111 1.36 -3.15 -18.48
N GLY A 112 2.54 -2.80 -18.98
CA GLY A 112 2.66 -1.62 -19.82
C GLY A 112 4.08 -1.33 -20.24
N ARG A 113 4.20 -0.34 -21.11
CA ARG A 113 5.50 0.23 -21.47
C ARG A 113 5.71 1.52 -20.69
N VAL A 114 6.86 1.64 -20.05
CA VAL A 114 7.23 2.84 -19.30
C VAL A 114 7.35 4.01 -20.27
N ARG A 115 6.40 4.95 -20.21
CA ARG A 115 6.35 6.14 -21.07
C ARG A 115 7.20 7.28 -20.53
N ALA A 116 7.21 7.42 -19.20
CA ALA A 116 7.98 8.41 -18.49
C ALA A 116 8.32 7.87 -17.10
N MET A 117 9.42 8.35 -16.56
CA MET A 117 9.85 8.09 -15.19
C MET A 117 10.18 9.40 -14.50
N ARG A 118 9.86 9.52 -13.21
CA ARG A 118 10.20 10.69 -12.39
C ARG A 118 10.81 10.29 -11.05
N ASP A 119 11.73 11.13 -10.56
CA ASP A 119 12.31 10.99 -9.22
C ASP A 119 11.39 11.58 -8.14
N GLU A 120 11.79 11.45 -6.88
CA GLU A 120 11.08 11.99 -5.71
C GLU A 120 10.93 13.52 -5.72
N LEU A 121 11.73 14.23 -6.52
CA LEU A 121 11.65 15.68 -6.72
C LEU A 121 10.80 16.06 -7.95
N GLY A 122 10.18 15.08 -8.61
CA GLY A 122 9.31 15.26 -9.77
C GLY A 122 10.05 15.56 -11.08
N ARG A 123 11.38 15.40 -11.12
CA ARG A 123 12.20 15.60 -12.32
C ARG A 123 12.16 14.35 -13.18
N GLU A 124 12.20 14.53 -14.50
CA GLU A 124 12.23 13.39 -15.42
C GLU A 124 13.58 12.67 -15.38
N VAL A 125 13.53 11.34 -15.29
CA VAL A 125 14.71 10.47 -15.30
C VAL A 125 14.61 9.45 -16.43
N LEU A 126 15.76 9.05 -16.97
CA LEU A 126 15.84 8.08 -18.08
C LEU A 126 16.15 6.67 -17.62
N GLU A 127 16.83 6.55 -16.48
CA GLU A 127 17.23 5.29 -15.85
C GLU A 127 17.05 5.39 -14.33
N ALA A 128 16.74 4.26 -13.69
CA ALA A 128 16.69 4.11 -12.24
C ALA A 128 17.42 2.83 -11.85
N GLY A 129 18.49 2.98 -11.07
CA GLY A 129 19.27 1.87 -10.53
C GLY A 129 18.67 1.28 -9.25
N PRO A 130 19.33 0.27 -8.66
CA PRO A 130 18.85 -0.37 -7.44
C PRO A 130 18.85 0.58 -6.26
N SER A 131 17.89 0.40 -5.35
CA SER A 131 17.60 1.21 -4.15
C SER A 131 17.03 2.61 -4.42
N ILE A 132 16.73 2.96 -5.67
CA ILE A 132 16.12 4.24 -6.03
C ILE A 132 14.61 4.04 -6.25
N PRO A 133 13.75 4.80 -5.54
CA PRO A 133 12.33 4.85 -5.86
C PRO A 133 12.10 5.68 -7.11
N VAL A 134 11.28 5.20 -8.03
CA VAL A 134 10.96 5.90 -9.27
C VAL A 134 9.48 5.83 -9.57
N GLU A 135 8.89 6.97 -9.91
CA GLU A 135 7.51 7.06 -10.36
C GLU A 135 7.43 6.65 -11.82
N ILE A 136 6.70 5.58 -12.14
CA ILE A 136 6.51 5.07 -13.50
C ILE A 136 5.11 5.39 -14.04
N LEU A 137 5.08 5.67 -15.34
CA LEU A 137 3.85 5.97 -16.08
C LEU A 137 3.72 5.10 -17.31
N GLY A 138 2.47 4.80 -17.68
CA GLY A 138 2.16 4.04 -18.89
C GLY A 138 1.74 2.59 -18.65
N LEU A 139 1.38 2.26 -17.41
CA LEU A 139 0.71 1.00 -17.07
C LEU A 139 -0.73 0.97 -17.61
N SER A 140 -1.29 -0.22 -17.78
CA SER A 140 -2.69 -0.42 -18.19
C SER A 140 -3.70 0.05 -17.15
N GLY A 141 -3.33 0.02 -15.87
CA GLY A 141 -4.19 0.33 -14.72
C GLY A 141 -3.36 0.65 -13.50
N VAL A 142 -4.03 0.89 -12.37
CA VAL A 142 -3.39 1.18 -11.09
C VAL A 142 -3.03 -0.17 -10.44
N PRO A 143 -1.73 -0.51 -10.29
CA PRO A 143 -1.32 -1.77 -9.67
C PRO A 143 -1.58 -1.76 -8.15
N ALA A 144 -1.54 -2.92 -7.49
CA ALA A 144 -1.67 -2.96 -6.04
C ALA A 144 -0.35 -2.55 -5.35
N ALA A 145 -0.46 -1.94 -4.17
CA ALA A 145 0.71 -1.67 -3.34
C ALA A 145 1.33 -2.99 -2.86
N GLY A 146 2.65 -3.09 -2.89
CA GLY A 146 3.38 -4.31 -2.55
C GLY A 146 3.47 -5.35 -3.68
N ASP A 147 2.84 -5.12 -4.85
CA ASP A 147 3.02 -6.01 -6.00
C ASP A 147 4.47 -6.02 -6.48
N GLU A 148 4.92 -7.19 -6.93
CA GLU A 148 6.22 -7.35 -7.57
C GLU A 148 6.19 -6.80 -9.00
N VAL A 149 7.22 -6.01 -9.32
CA VAL A 149 7.45 -5.42 -10.65
C VAL A 149 8.61 -6.14 -11.30
N THR A 150 8.45 -6.52 -12.56
CA THR A 150 9.52 -7.15 -13.34
C THR A 150 9.53 -6.63 -14.77
N VAL A 151 10.72 -6.29 -15.26
CA VAL A 151 10.92 -5.96 -16.68
C VAL A 151 10.91 -7.25 -17.50
N VAL A 152 10.18 -7.21 -18.61
CA VAL A 152 10.04 -8.32 -19.55
C VAL A 152 10.37 -7.85 -20.96
N ARG A 153 10.84 -8.78 -21.80
CA ARG A 153 11.32 -8.45 -23.15
C ARG A 153 10.18 -8.21 -24.16
N ASP A 154 9.10 -8.97 -24.04
CA ASP A 154 8.01 -9.01 -25.02
C ASP A 154 6.69 -8.54 -24.40
N GLU A 155 6.12 -7.47 -24.95
CA GLU A 155 4.84 -6.91 -24.48
C GLU A 155 3.68 -7.89 -24.67
N LYS A 156 3.71 -8.68 -25.75
CA LYS A 156 2.69 -9.69 -26.03
C LYS A 156 2.64 -10.77 -24.93
N LYS A 157 3.81 -11.26 -24.49
CA LYS A 157 3.90 -12.25 -23.42
C LYS A 157 3.51 -11.64 -22.07
N ALA A 158 3.93 -10.40 -21.82
CA ALA A 158 3.53 -9.65 -20.62
C ALA A 158 2.00 -9.57 -20.49
N ARG A 159 1.33 -9.19 -21.59
CA ARG A 159 -0.13 -9.12 -21.69
C ARG A 159 -0.80 -10.47 -21.43
N GLU A 160 -0.27 -11.55 -22.02
CA GLU A 160 -0.81 -12.90 -21.82
C GLU A 160 -0.74 -13.33 -20.35
N VAL A 161 0.41 -13.12 -19.70
CA VAL A 161 0.61 -13.44 -18.29
C VAL A 161 -0.30 -12.58 -17.39
N ALA A 162 -0.42 -11.29 -17.68
CA ALA A 162 -1.30 -10.37 -16.95
C ALA A 162 -2.77 -10.79 -17.04
N LEU A 163 -3.26 -11.11 -18.25
CA LEU A 163 -4.63 -11.59 -18.47
C LEU A 163 -4.89 -12.92 -17.79
N TYR A 164 -3.91 -13.83 -17.80
CA TYR A 164 -4.00 -15.09 -17.08
C TYR A 164 -4.12 -14.88 -15.57
N ARG A 165 -3.30 -14.01 -14.98
CA ARG A 165 -3.36 -13.64 -13.55
C ARG A 165 -4.70 -12.98 -13.21
N GLN A 166 -5.20 -12.09 -14.06
CA GLN A 166 -6.49 -11.44 -13.89
C GLN A 166 -7.66 -12.44 -13.94
N GLY A 167 -7.62 -13.40 -14.89
CA GLY A 167 -8.59 -14.48 -14.99
C GLY A 167 -8.65 -15.32 -13.73
N LYS A 168 -7.48 -15.78 -13.25
CA LYS A 168 -7.38 -16.54 -11.99
C LYS A 168 -7.88 -15.76 -10.78
N PHE A 169 -7.52 -14.47 -10.67
CA PHE A 169 -8.00 -13.63 -9.57
C PHE A 169 -9.53 -13.51 -9.58
N ARG A 170 -10.12 -13.33 -10.77
CA ARG A 170 -11.58 -13.27 -10.94
C ARG A 170 -12.26 -14.57 -10.55
N GLU A 171 -11.70 -15.72 -10.94
CA GLU A 171 -12.22 -17.04 -10.56
C GLU A 171 -12.22 -17.23 -9.04
N VAL A 172 -11.11 -16.91 -8.37
CA VAL A 172 -10.99 -17.00 -6.90
C VAL A 172 -11.99 -16.06 -6.22
N LYS A 173 -12.16 -14.83 -6.73
CA LYS A 173 -13.12 -13.86 -6.18
C LYS A 173 -14.56 -14.35 -6.31
N LEU A 174 -14.94 -14.91 -7.46
CA LEU A 174 -16.27 -15.48 -7.67
C LEU A 174 -16.53 -16.70 -6.78
N ALA A 175 -15.54 -17.58 -6.63
CA ALA A 175 -15.64 -18.75 -5.74
C ALA A 175 -15.83 -18.33 -4.27
N ARG A 176 -15.09 -17.32 -3.80
CA ARG A 176 -15.29 -16.73 -2.45
C ARG A 176 -16.69 -16.16 -2.30
N GLN A 177 -17.18 -15.42 -3.30
CA GLN A 177 -18.52 -14.84 -3.27
C GLN A 177 -19.62 -15.92 -3.21
N GLN A 178 -19.47 -17.02 -3.96
CA GLN A 178 -20.41 -18.14 -3.91
C GLN A 178 -20.41 -18.82 -2.53
N LYS A 179 -19.23 -19.03 -1.94
CA LYS A 179 -19.11 -19.60 -0.59
C LYS A 179 -19.78 -18.72 0.47
N SER A 180 -19.50 -17.41 0.48
CA SER A 180 -20.12 -16.48 1.43
C SER A 180 -21.63 -16.34 1.22
N LYS A 181 -22.13 -16.43 -0.02
CA LYS A 181 -23.59 -16.43 -0.27
C LYS A 181 -24.28 -17.65 0.32
N LEU A 182 -23.67 -18.84 0.22
CA LEU A 182 -24.20 -20.06 0.80
C LEU A 182 -24.20 -19.97 2.33
N GLU A 183 -23.09 -19.56 2.94
CA GLU A 183 -22.99 -19.35 4.40
C GLU A 183 -24.03 -18.33 4.91
N ASN A 184 -24.18 -17.20 4.21
CA ASN A 184 -25.16 -16.17 4.59
C ASN A 184 -26.62 -16.59 4.36
N MET A 185 -26.91 -17.46 3.39
CA MET A 185 -28.26 -18.00 3.20
C MET A 185 -28.71 -18.85 4.40
N PHE A 186 -27.78 -19.57 5.05
CA PHE A 186 -28.09 -20.33 6.27
C PHE A 186 -28.23 -19.41 7.49
N ALA A 187 -27.40 -18.37 7.61
CA ALA A 187 -27.44 -17.43 8.74
C ALA A 187 -28.66 -16.48 8.69
N ASN A 188 -29.06 -16.04 7.50
CA ASN A 188 -30.21 -15.13 7.30
C ASN A 188 -31.57 -15.79 7.59
N MET A 189 -31.61 -17.11 7.80
CA MET A 189 -32.81 -17.82 8.27
C MET A 189 -32.96 -17.80 9.80
N THR A 190 -31.92 -17.39 10.54
CA THR A 190 -31.81 -17.49 12.00
C THR A 190 -31.78 -16.16 12.76
N GLU A 191 -31.48 -15.04 12.11
CA GLU A 191 -31.38 -13.72 12.75
C GLU A 191 -32.50 -12.78 12.32
N GLY A 192 -33.00 -11.98 13.27
CA GLY A 192 -33.98 -10.90 13.04
C GLY A 192 -33.42 -9.75 12.19
N GLU A 193 -34.17 -8.64 12.05
CA GLU A 193 -33.79 -7.49 11.20
C GLU A 193 -32.38 -6.97 11.49
N VAL A 194 -31.40 -7.36 10.67
CA VAL A 194 -30.04 -6.80 10.68
C VAL A 194 -30.03 -5.53 9.84
N HIS A 195 -29.58 -4.42 10.41
CA HIS A 195 -29.47 -3.16 9.67
C HIS A 195 -28.14 -3.10 8.89
N GLU A 196 -28.19 -2.86 7.58
CA GLU A 196 -26.98 -2.72 6.74
C GLU A 196 -26.73 -1.27 6.35
N VAL A 197 -25.48 -0.81 6.47
CA VAL A 197 -25.01 0.49 5.97
C VAL A 197 -24.04 0.27 4.81
N ASN A 198 -24.44 0.75 3.65
CA ASN A 198 -23.70 0.60 2.41
C ASN A 198 -22.83 1.83 2.12
N ILE A 199 -21.55 1.60 1.84
CA ILE A 199 -20.54 2.64 1.60
C ILE A 199 -19.90 2.43 0.22
N VAL A 200 -19.69 3.52 -0.50
CA VAL A 200 -18.84 3.58 -1.69
C VAL A 200 -17.61 4.42 -1.31
N LEU A 201 -16.42 3.84 -1.43
CA LEU A 201 -15.17 4.43 -0.99
C LEU A 201 -14.28 4.75 -2.19
N LYS A 202 -13.77 5.99 -2.25
CA LYS A 202 -12.74 6.43 -3.18
C LYS A 202 -11.65 7.12 -2.38
N ALA A 203 -10.39 6.83 -2.70
CA ALA A 203 -9.25 7.55 -2.16
C ALA A 203 -8.26 7.88 -3.28
N ASP A 204 -7.38 8.84 -3.02
CA ASP A 204 -6.42 9.30 -4.02
C ASP A 204 -5.39 8.21 -4.37
N VAL A 205 -4.96 7.45 -3.36
CA VAL A 205 -3.98 6.38 -3.49
C VAL A 205 -4.64 5.02 -3.22
N GLN A 206 -4.14 3.97 -3.88
CA GLN A 206 -4.37 2.60 -3.41
C GLN A 206 -3.74 2.44 -2.01
N GLY A 207 -3.82 1.36 -1.26
CA GLY A 207 -3.25 1.32 0.10
C GLY A 207 -4.08 2.12 1.12
N SER A 208 -4.41 3.39 0.89
CA SER A 208 -5.40 4.12 1.70
C SER A 208 -6.77 3.49 1.58
N VAL A 209 -7.19 3.12 0.36
CA VAL A 209 -8.46 2.40 0.14
C VAL A 209 -8.47 1.10 0.93
N GLU A 210 -7.38 0.34 0.93
CA GLU A 210 -7.26 -0.94 1.63
C GLU A 210 -7.28 -0.76 3.15
N ALA A 211 -6.47 0.15 3.69
CA ALA A 211 -6.36 0.41 5.12
C ALA A 211 -7.68 0.92 5.72
N ILE A 212 -8.36 1.82 5.02
CA ILE A 212 -9.67 2.34 5.46
C ILE A 212 -10.74 1.26 5.33
N SER A 213 -10.72 0.46 4.26
CA SER A 213 -11.69 -0.63 4.08
C SER A 213 -11.61 -1.65 5.22
N ASP A 214 -10.41 -2.07 5.60
CA ASP A 214 -10.19 -2.99 6.71
C ASP A 214 -10.66 -2.40 8.05
N SER A 215 -10.37 -1.12 8.28
CA SER A 215 -10.80 -0.41 9.50
C SER A 215 -12.33 -0.29 9.57
N LEU A 216 -13.00 0.00 8.45
CA LEU A 216 -14.47 0.09 8.37
C LEU A 216 -15.14 -1.26 8.62
N LEU A 217 -14.55 -2.36 8.12
CA LEU A 217 -15.07 -3.71 8.37
C LEU A 217 -14.94 -4.10 9.84
N LYS A 218 -13.87 -3.69 10.53
CA LYS A 218 -13.69 -3.91 11.99
C LYS A 218 -14.70 -3.15 12.86
N LEU A 219 -15.26 -2.05 12.35
CA LEU A 219 -16.32 -1.28 13.04
C LEU A 219 -17.72 -1.90 12.86
N SER A 220 -17.86 -2.92 12.01
CA SER A 220 -19.12 -3.63 11.82
C SER A 220 -19.53 -4.35 13.10
N THR A 221 -20.80 -4.24 13.46
CA THR A 221 -21.40 -4.92 14.63
C THR A 221 -22.50 -5.87 14.18
N ASP A 222 -23.00 -6.70 15.10
CA ASP A 222 -24.11 -7.63 14.80
C ASP A 222 -25.43 -6.87 14.58
N GLU A 223 -25.61 -5.71 15.22
CA GLU A 223 -26.78 -4.84 15.05
C GLU A 223 -26.74 -4.03 13.75
N VAL A 224 -25.55 -3.50 13.41
CA VAL A 224 -25.34 -2.69 12.20
C VAL A 224 -24.14 -3.21 11.42
N LYS A 225 -24.43 -3.84 10.27
CA LYS A 225 -23.40 -4.35 9.35
C LYS A 225 -22.94 -3.28 8.37
N VAL A 226 -21.64 -3.00 8.34
CA VAL A 226 -21.03 -2.06 7.40
C VAL A 226 -20.54 -2.82 6.17
N LYS A 227 -20.97 -2.38 4.98
CA LYS A 227 -20.64 -3.05 3.71
C LYS A 227 -20.12 -2.08 2.68
N ILE A 228 -18.95 -2.40 2.13
CA ILE A 228 -18.33 -1.63 1.04
C ILE A 228 -18.76 -2.25 -0.29
N ILE A 229 -19.52 -1.49 -1.09
CA ILE A 229 -20.08 -1.98 -2.36
C ILE A 229 -19.15 -1.67 -3.53
N GLY A 230 -18.46 -0.55 -3.46
CA GLY A 230 -17.48 -0.12 -4.45
C GLY A 230 -16.31 0.52 -3.74
N SER A 231 -15.11 0.06 -4.07
CA SER A 231 -13.86 0.71 -3.70
C SER A 231 -13.07 1.01 -4.97
N GLY A 232 -12.41 2.16 -5.02
CA GLY A 232 -11.56 2.51 -6.16
C GLY A 232 -10.59 3.62 -5.84
N VAL A 233 -9.70 3.87 -6.79
CA VAL A 233 -8.62 4.85 -6.68
C VAL A 233 -8.85 6.00 -7.64
N GLY A 234 -8.56 7.22 -7.21
CA GLY A 234 -8.69 8.44 -7.98
C GLY A 234 -10.06 9.12 -7.85
N GLY A 235 -10.33 10.03 -8.78
CA GLY A 235 -11.51 10.90 -8.73
C GLY A 235 -12.85 10.15 -8.81
N ILE A 236 -13.87 10.73 -8.17
CA ILE A 236 -15.25 10.22 -8.21
C ILE A 236 -15.80 10.36 -9.64
N THR A 237 -16.39 9.28 -10.16
CA THR A 237 -17.02 9.23 -11.48
C THR A 237 -18.55 9.14 -11.38
N GLU A 238 -19.25 9.40 -12.49
CA GLU A 238 -20.72 9.27 -12.56
C GLU A 238 -21.19 7.83 -12.28
N THR A 239 -20.40 6.84 -12.68
CA THR A 239 -20.66 5.42 -12.39
C THR A 239 -20.66 5.15 -10.88
N ASP A 240 -19.75 5.77 -10.13
CA ASP A 240 -19.67 5.63 -8.68
C ASP A 240 -20.90 6.24 -7.99
N ALA A 241 -21.35 7.42 -8.46
CA ALA A 241 -22.56 8.07 -7.96
C ALA A 241 -23.82 7.24 -8.26
N THR A 242 -23.88 6.62 -9.44
CA THR A 242 -24.97 5.74 -9.85
C THR A 242 -25.02 4.48 -8.99
N LEU A 243 -23.86 3.89 -8.67
CA LEU A 243 -23.75 2.72 -7.78
C LEU A 243 -24.28 3.05 -6.37
N ALA A 244 -23.91 4.20 -5.82
CA ALA A 244 -24.40 4.66 -4.53
C ALA A 244 -25.91 4.91 -4.54
N ALA A 245 -26.45 5.46 -5.63
CA ALA A 245 -27.89 5.70 -5.78
C ALA A 245 -28.69 4.39 -5.87
N ALA A 246 -28.19 3.39 -6.60
CA ALA A 246 -28.83 2.09 -6.74
C ALA A 246 -28.88 1.32 -5.41
N SER A 247 -27.83 1.45 -4.58
CA SER A 247 -27.72 0.74 -3.31
C SER A 247 -28.68 1.22 -2.21
N LYS A 248 -29.24 2.44 -2.31
CA LYS A 248 -30.13 3.00 -1.27
C LYS A 248 -31.51 2.34 -1.20
N ARG A 249 -31.84 1.43 -2.11
CA ARG A 249 -33.22 1.04 -2.36
C ARG A 249 -33.81 0.02 -1.36
N ASP A 250 -33.00 -0.54 -0.46
CA ASP A 250 -33.42 -1.60 0.48
C ASP A 250 -33.64 -1.14 1.94
N SER A 251 -33.45 0.13 2.29
CA SER A 251 -33.73 0.61 3.66
C SER A 251 -34.58 1.88 3.67
N GLY A 252 -35.87 1.72 3.98
CA GLY A 252 -36.91 2.77 3.99
C GLY A 252 -36.74 3.90 5.01
N TRP A 253 -35.53 4.16 5.52
CA TRP A 253 -35.29 5.06 6.65
C TRP A 253 -34.45 6.30 6.35
N LEU A 254 -33.80 6.42 5.19
CA LEU A 254 -32.93 7.57 4.87
C LEU A 254 -33.49 8.49 3.78
N GLN A 255 -34.68 9.03 4.01
CA GLN A 255 -35.15 10.27 3.40
C GLN A 255 -34.56 11.54 4.06
N ARG A 256 -33.70 11.41 5.09
CA ARG A 256 -33.03 12.55 5.73
C ARG A 256 -31.50 12.44 5.60
N SER A 257 -30.99 13.20 4.63
CA SER A 257 -29.68 13.86 4.61
C SER A 257 -28.59 13.34 5.56
N CYS A 258 -27.67 12.56 5.02
CA CYS A 258 -26.26 12.71 5.36
C CYS A 258 -25.41 12.31 4.14
N ARG A 259 -25.09 13.31 3.31
CA ARG A 259 -23.97 13.21 2.35
C ARG A 259 -22.71 13.48 3.17
N CYS A 260 -22.11 12.45 3.75
CA CYS A 260 -20.70 12.52 4.11
C CYS A 260 -19.91 12.12 2.86
N LEU A 261 -19.72 13.08 1.95
CA LEU A 261 -18.56 13.05 1.07
C LEU A 261 -17.41 13.57 1.91
N CYS A 262 -16.49 12.69 2.32
CA CYS A 262 -15.16 13.13 2.67
C CYS A 262 -14.41 13.33 1.35
N ALA A 263 -14.08 14.60 1.08
CA ALA A 263 -13.10 15.00 0.08
C ALA A 263 -11.71 15.05 0.72
#